data_AF-A0A844GC39-F1
#
_entry.id   AF-A0A844GC39-F1
#
_cell.length_a   1.000
_cell.length_b   1.000
_cell.length_c   1.000
_cell.angle_alpha   90.00
_cell.angle_beta   90.00
_cell.angle_gamma   90.00
#
_symmetry.space_group_name_H-M   'P 1'
#
loop_
_entity.id
_entity.type
_entity.pdbx_description
1 polymer ?
#
loop_
_entity_poly.entity_id
_entity_poly.type
_entity_poly.pdbx_seq_one_letter_code
_entity_poly.pdbx_strand_id
1 'polypeptide(L)'
;MMIWPLLAPLDLLVNLLAFPLAPLVALLTSASGVSPCWAWPWLTPDNPIDGDAGHISRWASLVGKWPEVGIYCRRVAWLWRNRGYGFSVRVTGRTCSGPSSFVGDRAVSDNPFHAGACRVRNGGLWELYVVRPIFGRFYIRLRLGWKIPLTRDACTDTVALCTHISIQYKQ
;
A
#
# COMPACT_ATOMS: atom_id res chain seq x y z
N MET A 1 -7.43 -18.54 -15.46
CA MET A 1 -8.69 -18.22 -14.75
C MET A 1 -8.50 -16.91 -13.99
N MET A 2 -9.39 -15.93 -14.17
CA MET A 2 -9.32 -14.65 -13.42
C MET A 2 -9.76 -14.89 -11.97
N ILE A 3 -8.81 -15.14 -11.06
CA ILE A 3 -9.07 -15.33 -9.62
C ILE A 3 -9.41 -14.02 -8.89
N TRP A 4 -9.21 -12.88 -9.57
CA TRP A 4 -9.37 -11.54 -9.00
C TRP A 4 -10.73 -11.30 -8.29
N PRO A 5 -11.89 -11.65 -8.87
CA PRO A 5 -13.19 -11.37 -8.23
C PRO A 5 -13.38 -12.09 -6.89
N LEU A 6 -12.63 -13.17 -6.64
CA LEU A 6 -12.67 -13.92 -5.38
C LEU A 6 -11.72 -13.30 -4.34
N LEU A 7 -10.54 -12.83 -4.76
CA LEU A 7 -9.53 -12.30 -3.85
C LEU A 7 -9.77 -10.84 -3.47
N ALA A 8 -10.32 -10.03 -4.38
CA ALA A 8 -10.50 -8.61 -4.15
C ALA A 8 -11.44 -8.29 -2.97
N PRO A 9 -12.60 -8.96 -2.79
CA PRO A 9 -13.43 -8.74 -1.60
C PRO A 9 -12.73 -9.09 -0.29
N LEU A 10 -11.93 -10.17 -0.29
CA LEU A 10 -11.18 -10.60 0.89
C LEU A 10 -10.05 -9.62 1.24
N ASP A 11 -9.30 -9.16 0.24
CA ASP A 11 -8.27 -8.12 0.40
C ASP A 11 -8.88 -6.80 0.89
N LEU A 12 -10.01 -6.40 0.31
CA LEU A 12 -10.76 -5.22 0.76
C LEU A 12 -11.20 -5.34 2.22
N LEU A 13 -11.71 -6.51 2.63
CA LEU A 13 -12.09 -6.75 4.03
C LEU A 13 -10.90 -6.59 4.98
N VAL A 14 -9.76 -7.21 4.67
CA VAL A 14 -8.53 -7.07 5.48
C VAL A 14 -8.06 -5.61 5.52
N ASN A 15 -8.15 -4.89 4.40
CA ASN A 15 -7.82 -3.46 4.32
C ASN A 15 -8.73 -2.59 5.19
N LEU A 16 -10.03 -2.89 5.26
CA LEU A 16 -10.99 -2.17 6.11
C LEU A 16 -10.77 -2.48 7.58
N LEU A 17 -10.45 -3.74 7.93
CA LEU A 17 -10.11 -4.12 9.30
C LEU A 17 -8.86 -3.41 9.84
N ALA A 18 -8.00 -2.89 8.97
CA ALA A 18 -6.85 -2.09 9.37
C ALA A 18 -7.25 -0.81 10.14
N PHE A 19 -8.44 -0.25 9.92
CA PHE A 19 -8.87 0.97 10.60
C PHE A 19 -9.00 0.78 12.12
N PRO A 20 -9.79 -0.19 12.63
CA PRO A 20 -9.85 -0.47 14.06
C PRO A 20 -8.63 -1.25 14.58
N LEU A 21 -8.02 -2.14 13.77
CA LEU A 21 -6.94 -2.98 14.25
C LEU A 21 -5.59 -2.29 14.31
N ALA A 22 -5.31 -1.27 13.48
CA ALA A 22 -4.03 -0.55 13.56
C ALA A 22 -3.80 0.12 14.94
N PRO A 23 -4.76 0.87 15.51
CA PRO A 23 -4.70 1.34 16.90
C PRO A 23 -4.40 0.23 17.91
N LEU A 24 -5.09 -0.92 17.79
CA LEU A 24 -4.93 -2.04 18.72
C LEU A 24 -3.54 -2.69 18.57
N VAL A 25 -3.10 -2.94 17.35
CA VAL A 25 -1.77 -3.52 17.05
C VAL A 25 -0.68 -2.59 17.55
N ALA A 26 -0.78 -1.28 17.30
CA ALA A 26 0.20 -0.31 17.79
C ALA A 26 0.25 -0.26 19.32
N LEU A 27 -0.89 -0.36 20.00
CA LEU A 27 -0.98 -0.40 21.46
C LEU A 27 -0.34 -1.66 22.05
N LEU A 28 -0.52 -2.81 21.40
CA LEU A 28 0.01 -4.10 21.85
C LEU A 28 1.45 -4.36 21.40
N THR A 29 2.03 -3.46 20.61
CA THR A 29 3.41 -3.59 20.13
C THR A 29 4.39 -3.13 21.20
N SER A 30 5.43 -3.93 21.46
CA SER A 30 6.46 -3.60 22.45
C SER A 30 7.22 -2.30 22.11
N ALA A 31 7.93 -1.74 23.09
CA ALA A 31 8.83 -0.62 22.86
C ALA A 31 9.87 -0.93 21.75
N SER A 32 10.38 -2.17 21.71
CA SER A 32 11.31 -2.67 20.68
C SER A 32 10.69 -2.93 19.31
N GLY A 33 9.38 -2.71 19.13
CA GLY A 33 8.70 -2.85 17.84
C GLY A 33 8.22 -4.26 17.51
N VAL A 34 8.12 -5.15 18.51
CA VAL A 34 7.59 -6.51 18.34
C VAL A 34 6.08 -6.48 18.50
N SER A 35 5.36 -6.83 17.43
CA SER A 35 3.89 -6.89 17.42
C SER A 35 3.39 -8.32 17.70
N PRO A 36 2.12 -8.48 18.11
CA PRO A 36 1.50 -9.79 18.24
C PRO A 36 1.57 -10.59 16.93
N CYS A 37 1.80 -11.91 17.03
CA CYS A 37 1.99 -12.76 15.85
C CYS A 37 0.78 -12.75 14.89
N TRP A 38 -0.44 -12.63 15.42
CA TRP A 38 -1.67 -12.57 14.63
C TRP A 38 -1.80 -11.27 13.80
N ALA A 39 -1.02 -10.23 14.10
CA ALA A 39 -1.07 -8.94 13.42
C ALA A 39 -0.39 -8.96 12.04
N TRP A 40 0.28 -10.07 11.69
CA TRP A 40 1.01 -10.24 10.43
C TRP A 40 0.27 -9.80 9.15
N PRO A 41 -1.08 -9.89 9.02
CA PRO A 41 -1.78 -9.42 7.81
C PRO A 41 -1.57 -7.93 7.54
N TRP A 42 -1.38 -7.12 8.59
CA TRP A 42 -1.24 -5.67 8.51
C TRP A 42 0.20 -5.17 8.66
N LEU A 43 1.13 -6.04 9.04
CA LEU A 43 2.55 -5.71 9.10
C LEU A 43 3.17 -5.67 7.70
N THR A 44 4.24 -4.91 7.59
CA THR A 44 5.02 -4.77 6.36
C THR A 44 6.15 -5.82 6.35
N PRO A 45 6.23 -6.71 5.34
CA PRO A 45 7.27 -7.74 5.30
C PRO A 45 8.70 -7.19 5.16
N ASP A 46 8.83 -5.98 4.64
CA ASP A 46 10.05 -5.32 4.19
C ASP A 46 10.48 -4.14 5.08
N ASN A 47 9.67 -3.79 6.08
CA ASN A 47 9.89 -2.62 6.94
C ASN A 47 9.46 -2.89 8.39
N PRO A 48 10.10 -2.26 9.38
CA PRO A 48 9.63 -2.31 10.77
C PRO A 48 8.30 -1.58 10.94
N ILE A 49 7.58 -1.86 12.03
CA ILE A 49 6.29 -1.20 12.34
C ILE A 49 6.44 0.32 12.57
N ASP A 50 7.64 0.77 12.92
CA ASP A 50 7.97 2.20 13.05
C ASP A 50 8.13 2.92 11.70
N GLY A 51 8.16 2.16 10.60
CA GLY A 51 8.20 2.62 9.23
C GLY A 51 9.61 2.86 8.67
N ASP A 52 9.64 3.30 7.43
CA ASP A 52 10.87 3.69 6.73
C ASP A 52 11.44 5.02 7.25
N ALA A 53 12.65 5.37 6.80
CA ALA A 53 13.34 6.60 7.20
C ALA A 53 12.52 7.87 6.91
N GLY A 54 11.77 7.89 5.80
CA GLY A 54 10.92 9.02 5.42
C GLY A 54 9.71 9.17 6.36
N HIS A 55 9.10 8.05 6.76
CA HIS A 55 8.01 8.03 7.74
C HIS A 55 8.51 8.42 9.13
N ILE A 56 9.66 7.91 9.56
CA ILE A 56 10.29 8.31 10.83
C ILE A 56 10.54 9.81 10.88
N SER A 57 11.15 10.37 9.82
CA SER A 57 11.41 11.81 9.72
C SER A 57 10.12 12.64 9.79
N ARG A 58 9.06 12.20 9.09
CA ARG A 58 7.76 12.88 9.08
C ARG A 58 7.11 13.00 10.46
N TRP A 59 7.35 12.04 11.33
CA TRP A 59 6.76 11.97 12.68
C TRP A 59 7.71 12.42 13.80
N ALA A 60 8.95 12.82 13.46
CA ALA A 60 9.99 13.15 14.42
C ALA A 60 9.60 14.28 15.37
N SER A 61 8.90 15.31 14.89
CA SER A 61 8.47 16.45 15.73
C SER A 61 7.48 16.02 16.82
N LEU A 62 6.51 15.17 16.47
CA LEU A 62 5.52 14.67 17.44
C LEU A 62 6.18 13.74 18.45
N VAL A 63 7.05 12.84 17.99
CA VAL A 63 7.81 11.93 18.87
C VAL A 63 8.73 12.72 19.81
N GLY A 64 9.40 13.77 19.32
CA GLY A 64 10.25 14.61 20.16
C GLY A 64 9.48 15.37 21.23
N LYS A 65 8.24 15.78 20.94
CA LYS A 65 7.39 16.50 21.89
C LYS A 65 6.69 15.56 22.88
N TRP A 66 6.26 14.39 22.42
CA TRP A 66 5.51 13.40 23.20
C TRP A 66 5.96 11.99 22.79
N PRO A 67 7.02 11.42 23.39
CA PRO A 67 7.64 10.18 22.89
C PRO A 67 6.67 9.00 22.76
N GLU A 68 5.94 8.66 23.81
CA GLU A 68 5.05 7.50 23.82
C GLU A 68 3.86 7.67 22.87
N VAL A 69 3.17 8.81 22.98
CA VAL A 69 2.03 9.15 22.12
C VAL A 69 2.46 9.28 20.66
N GLY A 70 3.60 9.91 20.41
CA GLY A 70 4.16 10.10 19.08
C GLY A 70 4.55 8.80 18.41
N ILE A 71 5.19 7.87 19.15
CA ILE A 71 5.52 6.53 18.65
C ILE A 71 4.23 5.76 18.33
N TYR A 72 3.26 5.79 19.24
CA TYR A 72 1.95 5.17 19.02
C TYR A 72 1.28 5.69 17.74
N CYS A 73 1.12 7.02 17.61
CA CYS A 73 0.50 7.62 16.44
C CYS A 73 1.28 7.34 15.15
N ARG A 74 2.62 7.33 15.20
CA ARG A 74 3.48 6.98 14.06
C ARG A 74 3.21 5.55 13.58
N ARG A 75 3.15 4.58 14.50
CA ARG A 75 2.87 3.17 14.18
C ARG A 75 1.48 2.97 13.60
N VAL A 76 0.46 3.61 14.19
CA VAL A 76 -0.91 3.60 13.64
C VAL A 76 -0.92 4.15 12.21
N ALA A 77 -0.28 5.29 11.98
CA ALA A 77 -0.19 5.90 10.66
C ALA A 77 0.58 5.03 9.65
N TRP A 78 1.59 4.28 10.08
CA TRP A 78 2.32 3.34 9.24
C TRP A 78 1.41 2.20 8.76
N LEU A 79 0.64 1.60 9.66
CA LEU A 79 -0.31 0.53 9.36
C LEU A 79 -1.44 1.01 8.45
N TRP A 80 -1.92 2.25 8.62
CA TRP A 80 -2.91 2.86 7.70
C TRP A 80 -2.34 3.22 6.32
N ARG A 81 -1.03 3.51 6.23
CA ARG A 81 -0.35 3.71 4.95
C ARG A 81 -0.21 2.40 4.18
N ASN A 82 0.02 1.28 4.90
CA ASN A 82 0.27 -0.05 4.35
C ASN A 82 -0.83 -1.06 4.76
N ARG A 83 -2.09 -0.65 4.61
CA ARG A 83 -3.25 -1.47 4.99
C ARG A 83 -3.15 -2.85 4.34
N GLY A 84 -3.28 -3.89 5.16
CA GLY A 84 -3.32 -5.28 4.70
C GLY A 84 -2.08 -5.76 3.96
N TYR A 85 -0.95 -5.04 3.97
CA TYR A 85 0.15 -5.31 3.05
C TYR A 85 0.73 -6.72 3.19
N GLY A 86 0.90 -7.20 4.42
CA GLY A 86 1.32 -8.57 4.69
C GLY A 86 0.39 -9.61 4.07
N PHE A 87 -0.92 -9.40 4.16
CA PHE A 87 -1.93 -10.24 3.51
C PHE A 87 -1.87 -10.14 1.98
N SER A 88 -1.82 -8.91 1.46
CA SER A 88 -1.84 -8.64 0.02
C SER A 88 -0.63 -9.22 -0.72
N VAL A 89 0.51 -9.35 -0.04
CA VAL A 89 1.72 -9.99 -0.57
C VAL A 89 1.67 -11.50 -0.38
N ARG A 90 1.36 -11.98 0.83
CA ARG A 90 1.56 -13.41 1.19
C ARG A 90 0.42 -14.33 0.75
N VAL A 91 -0.81 -13.81 0.66
CA VAL A 91 -2.00 -14.63 0.38
C VAL A 91 -2.54 -14.34 -1.03
N THR A 92 -2.77 -13.06 -1.32
CA THR A 92 -3.37 -12.64 -2.60
C THR A 92 -2.33 -12.24 -3.65
N GLY A 93 -1.06 -12.14 -3.25
CA GLY A 93 0.05 -11.80 -4.12
C GLY A 93 0.27 -12.86 -5.21
N ARG A 94 0.73 -12.43 -6.38
CA ARG A 94 0.99 -13.30 -7.52
C ARG A 94 2.30 -12.92 -8.17
N THR A 95 3.02 -13.90 -8.69
CA THR A 95 4.26 -13.66 -9.42
C THR A 95 3.93 -13.30 -10.87
N CYS A 96 4.44 -12.16 -11.34
CA CYS A 96 4.44 -11.86 -12.76
C CYS A 96 5.26 -12.89 -13.54
N SER A 97 4.95 -13.08 -14.82
CA SER A 97 5.77 -13.88 -15.72
C SER A 97 5.94 -13.20 -17.08
N GLY A 98 7.17 -12.77 -17.37
CA GLY A 98 7.57 -12.32 -18.69
C GLY A 98 7.05 -10.91 -19.06
N PRO A 99 6.82 -10.65 -20.36
CA PRO A 99 6.47 -9.33 -20.87
C PRO A 99 5.12 -8.83 -20.39
N SER A 100 5.05 -7.52 -20.12
CA SER A 100 3.83 -6.80 -19.79
C SER A 100 3.30 -6.03 -21.00
N SER A 101 1.98 -5.95 -21.13
CA SER A 101 1.30 -5.10 -22.12
C SER A 101 0.68 -3.90 -21.43
N PHE A 102 0.81 -2.72 -22.04
CA PHE A 102 0.42 -1.44 -21.46
C PHE A 102 -0.56 -0.70 -22.37
N VAL A 103 -1.51 0.00 -21.75
CA VAL A 103 -2.43 0.93 -22.41
C VAL A 103 -2.52 2.19 -21.56
N GLY A 104 -2.25 3.35 -22.17
CA GLY A 104 -2.24 4.65 -21.49
C GLY A 104 -0.85 5.13 -21.10
N ASP A 105 -0.79 5.99 -20.09
CA ASP A 105 0.43 6.71 -19.70
C ASP A 105 1.23 5.92 -18.65
N ARG A 106 2.38 5.38 -19.06
CA ARG A 106 3.29 4.62 -18.18
C ARG A 106 4.00 5.50 -17.16
N ALA A 107 4.07 6.81 -17.38
CA ALA A 107 4.70 7.75 -16.46
C ALA A 107 3.78 8.14 -15.29
N VAL A 108 2.51 7.71 -15.29
CA VAL A 108 1.57 7.98 -14.21
C VAL A 108 2.17 7.61 -12.84
N SER A 109 2.17 8.58 -11.93
CA SER A 109 2.77 8.43 -10.61
C SER A 109 2.18 9.42 -9.61
N ASP A 110 2.14 9.02 -8.35
CA ASP A 110 1.81 9.92 -7.23
C ASP A 110 3.06 10.53 -6.59
N ASN A 111 4.25 10.03 -6.95
CA ASN A 111 5.54 10.55 -6.49
C ASN A 111 6.69 10.17 -7.46
N PRO A 112 7.29 11.11 -8.20
CA PRO A 112 6.83 12.48 -8.40
C PRO A 112 5.43 12.51 -9.04
N PHE A 113 4.66 13.57 -8.80
CA PHE A 113 3.28 13.64 -9.28
C PHE A 113 3.21 13.75 -10.81
N HIS A 114 2.61 12.75 -11.46
CA HIS A 114 2.28 12.74 -12.88
C HIS A 114 0.85 12.21 -13.05
N ALA A 115 -0.06 13.11 -13.39
CA ALA A 115 -1.47 12.74 -13.58
C ALA A 115 -1.62 11.90 -14.85
N GLY A 116 -2.40 10.83 -14.77
CA GLY A 116 -2.57 9.91 -15.86
C GLY A 116 -3.36 8.67 -15.47
N ALA A 117 -3.47 7.76 -16.42
CA ALA A 117 -4.02 6.44 -16.19
C ALA A 117 -3.23 5.43 -17.02
N CYS A 118 -2.90 4.30 -16.41
CA CYS A 118 -2.28 3.18 -17.08
C CYS A 118 -3.02 1.90 -16.73
N ARG A 119 -3.32 1.10 -17.76
CA ARG A 119 -3.72 -0.28 -17.61
C ARG A 119 -2.57 -1.16 -18.05
N VAL A 120 -2.19 -2.10 -17.19
CA VAL A 120 -1.15 -3.10 -17.48
C VAL A 120 -1.72 -4.51 -17.36
N ARG A 121 -1.23 -5.45 -18.18
CA ARG A 121 -1.52 -6.89 -18.08
C ARG A 121 -0.25 -7.71 -18.19
N ASN A 122 -0.19 -8.79 -17.41
CA ASN A 122 0.94 -9.72 -17.40
C ASN A 122 0.44 -11.13 -17.01
N GLY A 123 0.57 -12.13 -17.89
CA GLY A 123 0.30 -13.54 -17.54
C GLY A 123 -1.08 -13.85 -16.92
N GLY A 124 -2.11 -13.05 -17.20
CA GLY A 124 -3.45 -13.16 -16.60
C GLY A 124 -3.71 -12.26 -15.38
N LEU A 125 -2.66 -11.59 -14.89
CA LEU A 125 -2.74 -10.47 -13.96
C LEU A 125 -3.03 -9.17 -14.70
N TRP A 126 -3.55 -8.19 -13.98
CA TRP A 126 -3.80 -6.86 -14.49
C TRP A 126 -3.68 -5.82 -13.38
N GLU A 127 -3.38 -4.58 -13.75
CA GLU A 127 -3.61 -3.41 -12.90
C GLU A 127 -4.22 -2.27 -13.70
N LEU A 128 -5.08 -1.51 -13.03
CA LEU A 128 -5.51 -0.19 -13.41
C LEU A 128 -4.97 0.79 -12.36
N TYR A 129 -4.05 1.65 -12.79
CA TYR A 129 -3.52 2.73 -11.96
C TYR A 129 -3.99 4.08 -12.51
N VAL A 130 -4.65 4.89 -11.68
CA VAL A 130 -5.11 6.23 -12.04
C VAL A 130 -4.68 7.23 -10.99
N VAL A 131 -4.12 8.35 -11.44
CA VAL A 131 -3.83 9.54 -10.64
C VAL A 131 -4.49 10.73 -11.33
N ARG A 132 -5.52 11.32 -10.71
CA ARG A 132 -6.31 12.39 -11.32
C ARG A 132 -6.51 13.56 -10.36
N PRO A 133 -6.13 14.80 -10.73
CA PRO A 133 -6.46 15.99 -9.93
C PRO A 133 -7.97 16.14 -9.75
N ILE A 134 -8.39 16.64 -8.59
CA ILE A 134 -9.80 17.01 -8.34
C ILE A 134 -9.90 18.54 -8.22
N PHE A 135 -9.43 19.09 -7.10
CA PHE A 135 -9.48 20.52 -6.80
C PHE A 135 -8.23 20.93 -6.02
N GLY A 136 -7.68 22.10 -6.35
CA GLY A 136 -6.45 22.63 -5.75
C GLY A 136 -5.31 21.60 -5.79
N ARG A 137 -4.79 21.26 -4.61
CA ARG A 137 -3.72 20.28 -4.43
C ARG A 137 -4.22 18.85 -4.16
N PHE A 138 -5.52 18.61 -4.20
CA PHE A 138 -6.09 17.27 -3.98
C PHE A 138 -6.21 16.47 -5.29
N TYR A 139 -5.99 15.16 -5.19
CA TYR A 139 -6.11 14.22 -6.30
C TYR A 139 -6.71 12.89 -5.84
N ILE A 140 -7.40 12.20 -6.76
CA ILE A 140 -7.78 10.81 -6.59
C ILE A 140 -6.60 9.94 -7.02
N ARG A 141 -6.31 8.94 -6.20
CA ARG A 141 -5.46 7.82 -6.54
C ARG A 141 -6.28 6.54 -6.47
N LEU A 142 -6.35 5.82 -7.58
CA LEU A 142 -7.02 4.54 -7.72
C LEU A 142 -6.01 3.48 -8.16
N ARG A 143 -5.89 2.40 -7.40
CA ARG A 143 -5.16 1.19 -7.80
C ARG A 143 -6.06 -0.03 -7.64
N LEU A 144 -6.35 -0.68 -8.75
CA LEU A 144 -7.11 -1.93 -8.79
C LEU A 144 -6.29 -3.01 -9.52
N GLY A 145 -6.34 -4.25 -9.05
CA GLY A 145 -5.60 -5.36 -9.65
C GLY A 145 -4.36 -5.71 -8.84
N TRP A 146 -3.29 -6.18 -9.49
CA TRP A 146 -2.00 -6.44 -8.83
C TRP A 146 -1.00 -5.36 -9.22
N LYS A 147 -0.28 -4.81 -8.24
CA LYS A 147 0.65 -3.69 -8.43
C LYS A 147 1.85 -4.07 -9.32
N ILE A 148 1.66 -4.02 -10.63
CA ILE A 148 2.64 -4.38 -11.64
C ILE A 148 3.50 -3.15 -11.96
N PRO A 149 4.83 -3.30 -12.04
CA PRO A 149 5.72 -2.20 -12.40
C PRO A 149 5.39 -1.61 -13.78
N LEU A 150 5.14 -0.30 -13.86
CA LEU A 150 4.83 0.39 -15.12
C LEU A 150 6.07 0.76 -15.95
N THR A 151 7.22 0.85 -15.29
CA THR A 151 8.50 1.27 -15.87
C THR A 151 9.30 0.14 -16.49
N ARG A 152 8.88 -1.13 -16.33
CA ARG A 152 9.60 -2.31 -16.82
C ARG A 152 8.77 -3.06 -17.85
N ASP A 153 9.40 -3.44 -18.95
CA ASP A 153 8.73 -4.18 -20.02
C ASP A 153 8.50 -5.65 -19.67
N ALA A 154 9.27 -6.20 -18.73
CA ALA A 154 9.07 -7.53 -18.15
C ALA A 154 9.01 -7.47 -16.62
N CYS A 155 8.21 -8.35 -16.03
CA CYS A 155 8.05 -8.48 -14.59
C CYS A 155 8.19 -9.95 -14.19
N THR A 156 8.99 -10.21 -13.15
CA THR A 156 9.16 -11.53 -12.53
C THR A 156 8.95 -11.49 -11.01
N ASP A 157 8.52 -10.33 -10.50
CA ASP A 157 8.36 -10.11 -9.06
C ASP A 157 7.01 -10.62 -8.56
N THR A 158 6.94 -10.91 -7.27
CA THR A 158 5.67 -11.06 -6.57
C THR A 158 5.04 -9.67 -6.41
N VAL A 159 3.87 -9.50 -7.03
CA VAL A 159 3.09 -8.26 -6.98
C VAL A 159 1.93 -8.43 -6.02
N ALA A 160 1.72 -7.43 -5.17
CA ALA A 160 0.62 -7.43 -4.19
C ALA A 160 -0.71 -7.09 -4.87
N LEU A 161 -1.80 -7.70 -4.41
CA LEU A 161 -3.15 -7.27 -4.81
C LEU A 161 -3.43 -5.87 -4.24
N CYS A 162 -4.18 -5.07 -4.97
CA CYS A 162 -4.54 -3.70 -4.63
C CYS A 162 -6.03 -3.46 -4.89
N THR A 163 -6.70 -2.95 -3.87
CA THR A 163 -8.12 -2.55 -3.88
C THR A 163 -8.28 -1.12 -3.35
N HIS A 164 -7.34 -0.23 -3.70
CA HIS A 164 -7.22 1.07 -3.06
C HIS A 164 -7.85 2.19 -3.88
N ILE A 165 -8.74 2.93 -3.22
CA ILE A 165 -9.22 4.24 -3.65
C ILE A 165 -8.89 5.22 -2.54
N SER A 166 -8.27 6.35 -2.88
CA SER A 166 -7.93 7.38 -1.89
C SER A 166 -7.95 8.76 -2.50
N ILE A 167 -8.34 9.75 -1.70
CA ILE A 167 -8.07 11.16 -1.96
C ILE A 167 -6.76 11.50 -1.25
N GLN A 168 -5.83 12.11 -1.97
CA GLN A 168 -4.51 12.48 -1.48
C GLN A 168 -4.21 13.94 -1.79
N TYR A 169 -3.17 14.47 -1.14
CA TYR A 169 -2.72 15.85 -1.28
C TYR A 169 -1.32 15.86 -1.89
N LYS A 170 -1.11 16.68 -2.93
CA LYS A 170 0.19 16.85 -3.58
C LYS A 170 1.17 17.49 -2.59
N GLN A 171 2.18 16.73 -2.17
CA GLN A 171 3.26 17.22 -1.31
C GLN A 171 4.09 18.28 -2.03
#